data_AF-A0A3M1YHH7-F1
#
_entry.id   AF-A0A3M1YHH7-F1
#
_cell.length_a   1.000
_cell.length_b   1.000
_cell.length_c   1.000
_cell.angle_alpha   90.00
_cell.angle_beta   90.00
_cell.angle_gamma   90.00
#
_symmetry.space_group_name_H-M   'P 1'
#
loop_
_entity.id
_entity.type
_entity.pdbx_description
1 polymer ?
#
loop_
_entity_poly.entity_id
_entity_poly.type
_entity_poly.pdbx_seq_one_letter_code
_entity_poly.pdbx_strand_id
1 'polypeptide(L)'
;LPDVLRSLLKAKIIQRVRLENIKATYYIHADDLPLLERIQQGDFVPKTTLLSPFDNLIADRQRTQQLWDFTFRIEIYVPAAKRQYGYYVLPVLHGDRFIGRIDPRMDRKTKTLYINAIHQESDAPDNAQALIRTAIESLAEWLGAKQINYSE
;
A
#
# COMPACT_ATOMS: atom_id res chain seq x y z
N LEU A 1 13.88 -18.02 17.28
CA LEU A 1 12.53 -17.43 17.05
C LEU A 1 11.40 -18.21 17.73
N PRO A 2 11.29 -19.55 17.62
CA PRO A 2 10.16 -20.30 18.20
C PRO A 2 10.00 -20.13 19.72
N ASP A 3 11.11 -20.14 20.48
CA ASP A 3 11.04 -20.02 21.94
C ASP A 3 10.67 -18.62 22.42
N VAL A 4 11.08 -17.57 21.68
CA VAL A 4 10.65 -16.19 21.94
C VAL A 4 9.14 -16.07 21.76
N LEU A 5 8.58 -16.59 20.66
CA LEU A 5 7.14 -16.58 20.42
C LEU A 5 6.37 -17.37 21.48
N ARG A 6 6.89 -18.54 21.91
CA ARG A 6 6.30 -19.31 23.01
C ARG A 6 6.29 -18.52 24.32
N SER A 7 7.38 -17.83 24.64
CA SER A 7 7.49 -16.99 25.83
C SER A 7 6.48 -15.84 25.80
N LEU A 8 6.39 -15.12 24.67
CA LEU A 8 5.45 -14.01 24.49
C LEU A 8 3.98 -14.46 24.56
N LEU A 9 3.65 -15.64 24.00
CA LEU A 9 2.32 -16.24 24.15
C LEU A 9 2.00 -16.58 25.59
N LYS A 10 2.95 -17.21 26.31
CA LYS A 10 2.77 -17.56 27.74
C LYS A 10 2.57 -16.30 28.59
N ALA A 11 3.27 -15.22 28.24
CA ALA A 11 3.14 -13.91 28.86
C ALA A 11 1.89 -13.12 28.40
N LYS A 12 1.10 -13.64 27.45
CA LYS A 12 -0.06 -12.97 26.84
C LYS A 12 0.24 -11.61 26.19
N ILE A 13 1.49 -11.41 25.74
CA ILE A 13 1.91 -10.21 25.01
C ILE A 13 1.47 -10.30 23.54
N ILE A 14 1.40 -11.52 22.99
CA ILE A 14 0.90 -11.78 21.64
C ILE A 14 -0.19 -12.84 21.66
N GLN A 15 -1.05 -12.83 20.66
CA GLN A 15 -2.05 -13.87 20.40
C GLN A 15 -1.86 -14.46 19.01
N ARG A 16 -2.09 -15.77 18.87
CA ARG A 16 -2.13 -16.42 17.56
C ARG A 16 -3.40 -16.00 16.83
N VAL A 17 -3.24 -15.59 15.57
CA VAL A 17 -4.34 -15.31 14.66
C VAL A 17 -4.21 -16.19 13.42
N ARG A 18 -5.37 -16.57 12.87
CA ARG A 18 -5.46 -17.30 11.61
C ARG A 18 -6.01 -16.34 10.58
N LEU A 19 -5.37 -16.31 9.42
CA LEU A 19 -5.86 -15.55 8.29
C LEU A 19 -6.65 -16.50 7.39
N GLU A 20 -7.74 -15.99 6.82
CA GLU A 20 -8.52 -16.76 5.86
C GLU A 20 -7.66 -17.11 4.66
N ASN A 21 -7.81 -18.33 4.14
CA ASN A 21 -7.10 -18.83 2.96
C ASN A 21 -5.56 -18.86 3.04
N ILE A 22 -4.97 -18.61 4.21
CA ILE A 22 -3.52 -18.68 4.41
C ILE A 22 -3.19 -19.71 5.48
N LYS A 23 -2.38 -20.71 5.12
CA LYS A 23 -2.00 -21.81 6.03
C LYS A 23 -1.02 -21.40 7.13
N ALA A 24 -0.30 -20.28 6.93
CA ALA A 24 0.69 -19.80 7.89
C ALA A 24 0.02 -19.29 9.18
N THR A 25 0.69 -19.49 10.31
CA THR A 25 0.25 -18.93 11.61
C THR A 25 0.81 -17.53 11.78
N TYR A 26 -0.07 -16.57 12.04
CA TYR A 26 0.29 -15.19 12.34
C TYR A 26 0.10 -14.90 13.83
N TYR A 27 0.69 -13.79 14.26
CA TYR A 27 0.60 -13.30 15.62
C TYR A 27 0.22 -11.82 15.59
N ILE A 28 -0.64 -11.42 16.52
CA ILE A 28 -0.99 -10.02 16.78
C ILE A 28 -0.51 -9.66 18.18
N HIS A 29 -0.13 -8.40 18.41
CA HIS A 29 0.10 -7.91 19.76
C HIS A 29 -1.22 -7.84 20.52
N ALA A 30 -1.22 -8.18 21.82
CA ALA A 30 -2.44 -8.18 22.62
C ALA A 30 -3.10 -6.79 22.69
N ASP A 31 -2.28 -5.73 22.70
CA ASP A 31 -2.76 -4.33 22.70
C ASP A 31 -3.54 -3.95 21.43
N ASP A 32 -3.38 -4.70 20.33
CA ASP A 32 -4.08 -4.44 19.06
C ASP A 32 -5.38 -5.26 18.94
N LEU A 33 -5.69 -6.15 19.89
CA LEU A 33 -6.95 -6.92 19.86
C LEU A 33 -8.20 -6.03 19.86
N PRO A 34 -8.29 -4.94 20.67
CA PRO A 34 -9.45 -4.06 20.61
C PRO A 34 -9.62 -3.38 19.24
N LEU A 35 -8.51 -3.11 18.53
CA LEU A 35 -8.58 -2.57 17.17
C LEU A 35 -9.14 -3.61 16.19
N LEU A 36 -8.70 -4.87 16.29
CA LEU A 36 -9.22 -5.97 15.48
C LEU A 36 -10.72 -6.17 15.72
N GLU A 37 -11.18 -6.17 16.97
CA GLU A 37 -12.60 -6.33 17.32
C GLU A 37 -13.47 -5.21 16.71
N ARG A 38 -13.00 -3.96 16.77
CA ARG A 38 -13.70 -2.82 16.15
C ARG A 38 -13.80 -2.97 14.63
N ILE A 39 -12.71 -3.37 13.98
CA ILE A 39 -12.71 -3.63 12.53
C ILE A 39 -13.74 -4.73 12.20
N GLN A 40 -13.81 -5.80 12.98
CA GLN A 40 -14.79 -6.88 12.81
C GLN A 40 -16.24 -6.45 13.07
N GLN A 41 -16.46 -5.44 13.90
CA GLN A 41 -17.78 -4.84 14.15
C GLN A 41 -18.21 -3.86 13.05
N GLY A 42 -17.36 -3.58 12.06
CA GLY A 42 -17.66 -2.69 10.95
C GLY A 42 -17.24 -1.23 11.18
N ASP A 43 -16.47 -0.93 12.21
CA ASP A 43 -15.95 0.43 12.49
C ASP A 43 -14.85 0.88 11.50
N PHE A 44 -14.43 0.00 10.59
CA PHE A 44 -13.39 0.33 9.62
C PHE A 44 -13.92 1.33 8.58
N VAL A 45 -13.28 2.49 8.52
CA VAL A 45 -13.55 3.50 7.50
C VAL A 45 -12.41 3.46 6.47
N PRO A 46 -12.67 2.98 5.24
CA PRO A 46 -11.66 2.94 4.19
C PRO A 46 -11.09 4.32 3.87
N LYS A 47 -9.79 4.36 3.64
CA LYS A 47 -9.09 5.54 3.11
C LYS A 47 -8.28 5.13 1.89
N THR A 48 -8.10 6.08 0.97
CA THR A 48 -7.16 5.92 -0.14
C THR A 48 -5.83 6.57 0.24
N THR A 49 -4.74 5.84 0.08
CA THR A 49 -3.39 6.35 0.32
C THR A 49 -2.41 5.81 -0.70
N LEU A 50 -1.31 6.54 -0.88
CA LEU A 50 -0.17 6.13 -1.70
C LEU A 50 0.90 5.54 -0.79
N LEU A 51 1.34 4.33 -1.09
CA LEU A 51 2.42 3.70 -0.34
C LEU A 51 3.76 4.10 -0.92
N SER A 52 4.70 4.47 -0.03
CA SER A 52 6.10 4.54 -0.37
C SER A 52 6.56 3.19 -0.95
N PRO A 53 7.46 3.14 -1.94
CA PRO A 53 8.00 1.88 -2.44
C PRO A 53 8.80 1.10 -1.38
N PHE A 54 9.03 1.70 -0.21
CA PHE A 54 9.69 1.12 0.96
C PHE A 54 8.74 0.90 2.15
N ASP A 55 7.43 1.00 1.94
CA ASP A 55 6.43 0.79 2.98
C ASP A 55 6.46 -0.65 3.51
N ASN A 56 6.28 -0.83 4.81
CA ASN A 56 6.29 -2.15 5.47
C ASN A 56 5.21 -3.09 4.90
N LEU A 57 4.11 -2.58 4.36
CA LEU A 57 3.07 -3.38 3.73
C LEU A 57 3.53 -4.08 2.44
N ILE A 58 4.54 -3.52 1.75
CA ILE A 58 4.99 -4.00 0.43
C ILE A 58 6.48 -4.37 0.39
N ALA A 59 7.23 -4.09 1.45
CA ALA A 59 8.65 -4.42 1.54
C ALA A 59 8.91 -5.94 1.51
N ASP A 60 8.03 -6.73 2.13
CA ASP A 60 8.04 -8.20 2.02
C ASP A 60 7.12 -8.66 0.88
N ARG A 61 7.71 -8.81 -0.31
CA ARG A 61 6.98 -9.15 -1.53
C ARG A 61 6.23 -10.48 -1.44
N GLN A 62 6.77 -11.46 -0.72
CA GLN A 62 6.13 -12.77 -0.60
C GLN A 62 4.87 -12.64 0.26
N ARG A 63 4.97 -11.94 1.39
CA ARG A 63 3.82 -11.67 2.25
C ARG A 63 2.77 -10.83 1.52
N THR A 64 3.17 -9.80 0.79
CA THR A 64 2.24 -8.95 0.03
C THR A 64 1.50 -9.76 -1.04
N GLN A 65 2.20 -10.61 -1.80
CA GLN A 65 1.56 -11.50 -2.76
C GLN A 65 0.57 -12.46 -2.07
N GLN A 66 0.94 -13.03 -0.93
CA GLN A 66 0.07 -13.97 -0.21
C GLN A 66 -1.20 -13.32 0.34
N LEU A 67 -1.11 -12.07 0.79
CA LEU A 67 -2.23 -11.36 1.43
C LEU A 67 -3.13 -10.64 0.43
N TRP A 68 -2.58 -10.10 -0.66
CA TRP A 68 -3.31 -9.23 -1.59
C TRP A 68 -3.26 -9.68 -3.05
N ASP A 69 -2.59 -10.79 -3.36
CA ASP A 69 -2.28 -11.21 -4.73
C ASP A 69 -1.56 -10.12 -5.55
N PHE A 70 -0.87 -9.21 -4.86
CA PHE A 70 -0.27 -8.02 -5.46
C PHE A 70 1.27 -8.15 -5.51
N THR A 71 1.81 -8.18 -6.73
CA THR A 71 3.26 -8.12 -6.94
C THR A 71 3.73 -6.68 -7.05
N PHE A 72 4.68 -6.30 -6.20
CA PHE A 72 5.34 -4.99 -6.27
C PHE A 72 6.86 -5.12 -6.40
N ARG A 73 7.40 -4.37 -7.36
CA ARG A 73 8.84 -4.16 -7.50
C ARG A 73 9.09 -2.72 -7.93
N ILE A 74 9.89 -2.00 -7.15
CA ILE A 74 10.40 -0.69 -7.57
C ILE A 74 11.34 -0.87 -8.77
N GLU A 75 11.15 -0.06 -9.81
CA GLU A 75 11.87 -0.20 -11.09
C GLU A 75 12.86 0.94 -11.35
N ILE A 76 13.26 1.70 -10.31
CA ILE A 76 14.25 2.78 -10.43
C ILE A 76 15.59 2.32 -11.03
N TYR A 77 15.96 1.05 -10.80
CA TYR A 77 17.19 0.45 -11.32
C TYR A 77 16.98 -0.31 -12.64
N VAL A 78 15.74 -0.41 -13.11
CA VAL A 78 15.42 -1.04 -14.40
C VAL A 78 15.62 0.01 -15.50
N PRO A 79 16.30 -0.34 -16.62
CA PRO A 79 16.40 0.56 -17.77
C PRO A 79 15.02 1.01 -18.24
N ALA A 80 14.88 2.27 -18.66
CA ALA A 80 13.58 2.88 -18.98
C ALA A 80 12.71 2.04 -19.93
N ALA A 81 13.31 1.50 -21.00
CA ALA A 81 12.62 0.67 -21.99
C ALA A 81 12.16 -0.72 -21.48
N LYS A 82 12.57 -1.15 -20.28
CA LYS A 82 12.21 -2.43 -19.67
C LYS A 82 11.30 -2.29 -18.45
N ARG A 83 10.92 -1.06 -18.10
CA ARG A 83 10.01 -0.81 -16.97
C ARG A 83 8.60 -1.23 -17.35
N GLN A 84 7.92 -1.89 -16.44
CA GLN A 84 6.52 -2.27 -16.61
C GLN A 84 5.60 -1.13 -16.16
N TYR A 85 5.93 -0.47 -15.06
CA TYR A 85 5.02 0.48 -14.40
C TYR A 85 5.57 1.91 -14.33
N GLY A 86 6.89 2.09 -14.24
CA GLY A 86 7.46 3.45 -14.18
C GLY A 86 8.74 3.54 -13.37
N TYR A 87 9.27 4.75 -13.19
CA TYR A 87 10.53 4.93 -12.47
C TYR A 87 10.35 4.79 -10.96
N TYR A 88 9.51 5.62 -10.35
CA TYR A 88 9.33 5.70 -8.88
C TYR A 88 7.87 5.44 -8.52
N VAL A 89 7.44 4.21 -8.79
CA VAL A 89 6.02 3.83 -8.68
C VAL A 89 5.56 3.77 -7.23
N LEU A 90 4.41 4.39 -6.95
CA LEU A 90 3.69 4.32 -5.68
C LEU A 90 2.43 3.47 -5.84
N PRO A 91 2.26 2.35 -5.10
CA PRO A 91 0.99 1.64 -5.04
C PRO A 91 -0.11 2.48 -4.40
N VAL A 92 -1.34 2.31 -4.88
CA VAL A 92 -2.53 2.95 -4.34
C VAL A 92 -3.31 1.91 -3.53
N LEU A 93 -3.38 2.11 -2.22
CA LEU A 93 -4.15 1.28 -1.31
C LEU A 93 -5.46 2.01 -0.98
N HIS A 94 -6.60 1.38 -1.24
CA HIS A 94 -7.91 1.86 -0.82
C HIS A 94 -8.54 0.86 0.14
N GLY A 95 -8.74 1.29 1.39
CA GLY A 95 -9.18 0.39 2.44
C GLY A 95 -8.16 -0.72 2.66
N ASP A 96 -8.54 -1.93 2.28
CA ASP A 96 -7.77 -3.17 2.38
C ASP A 96 -7.36 -3.74 1.02
N ARG A 97 -7.51 -2.98 -0.08
CA ARG A 97 -7.22 -3.45 -1.46
C ARG A 97 -6.28 -2.53 -2.22
N PHE A 98 -5.35 -3.11 -2.96
CA PHE A 98 -4.57 -2.36 -3.95
C PHE A 98 -5.45 -2.09 -5.17
N ILE A 99 -5.67 -0.82 -5.50
CA ILE A 99 -6.56 -0.41 -6.60
C ILE A 99 -5.81 0.16 -7.80
N GLY A 100 -4.50 0.38 -7.65
CA GLY A 100 -3.65 0.78 -8.75
C GLY A 100 -2.23 1.14 -8.35
N ARG A 101 -1.52 1.75 -9.28
CA ARG A 101 -0.13 2.21 -9.16
C ARG A 101 -0.01 3.54 -9.91
N ILE A 102 0.79 4.47 -9.39
CA ILE A 102 1.09 5.73 -10.08
C ILE A 102 2.60 5.92 -10.22
N ASP A 103 3.07 6.54 -11.31
CA ASP A 103 4.47 6.95 -11.48
C ASP A 103 4.61 8.48 -11.37
N PRO A 104 4.69 9.03 -10.15
CA PRO A 104 4.81 10.46 -9.93
C PRO A 104 6.26 10.94 -10.07
N ARG A 105 6.42 12.17 -10.52
CA ARG A 105 7.69 12.89 -10.54
C ARG A 105 7.50 14.35 -10.16
N MET A 106 8.07 14.75 -9.03
CA MET A 106 8.03 16.13 -8.57
C MET A 106 9.17 16.95 -9.18
N ASP A 107 8.84 17.96 -9.98
CA ASP A 107 9.77 19.02 -10.34
C ASP A 107 9.75 20.13 -9.28
N ARG A 108 10.79 20.17 -8.46
CA ARG A 108 10.91 21.13 -7.36
C ARG A 108 11.17 22.56 -7.82
N LYS A 109 11.71 22.78 -9.03
CA LYS A 109 11.96 24.14 -9.55
C LYS A 109 10.65 24.81 -9.95
N THR A 110 9.82 24.09 -10.70
CA THR A 110 8.52 24.61 -11.16
C THR A 110 7.39 24.35 -10.16
N LYS A 111 7.64 23.54 -9.12
CA LYS A 111 6.63 23.03 -8.18
C LYS A 111 5.51 22.29 -8.90
N THR A 112 5.85 21.48 -9.90
CA THR A 112 4.88 20.69 -10.68
C THR A 112 5.01 19.22 -10.31
N LEU A 113 3.91 18.60 -9.90
CA LEU A 113 3.81 17.15 -9.78
C LEU A 113 3.40 16.57 -11.13
N TYR A 114 4.32 15.90 -11.81
CA TYR A 114 4.01 15.14 -13.02
C TYR A 114 3.51 13.74 -12.64
N ILE A 115 2.44 13.30 -13.26
CA ILE A 115 1.94 11.92 -13.17
C ILE A 115 2.20 11.29 -14.53
N ASN A 116 3.30 10.52 -14.64
CA ASN A 116 3.72 9.96 -15.92
C ASN A 116 2.83 8.79 -16.36
N ALA A 117 2.25 8.08 -15.39
CA ALA A 117 1.35 6.95 -15.64
C ALA A 117 0.44 6.69 -14.43
N ILE A 118 -0.75 6.18 -14.72
CA ILE A 118 -1.68 5.58 -13.74
C ILE A 118 -2.03 4.19 -14.27
N HIS A 119 -1.73 3.16 -13.47
CA HIS A 119 -2.06 1.77 -13.78
C HIS A 119 -3.13 1.31 -12.80
N GLN A 120 -4.37 1.16 -13.26
CA GLN A 120 -5.45 0.64 -12.43
C GLN A 120 -5.35 -0.89 -12.36
N GLU A 121 -5.58 -1.49 -11.17
CA GLU A 121 -5.68 -2.95 -11.08
C GLU A 121 -6.99 -3.45 -11.71
N SER A 122 -6.98 -4.68 -12.23
CA SER A 122 -8.13 -5.27 -12.91
C SER A 122 -9.35 -5.50 -12.01
N ASP A 123 -9.14 -5.62 -10.71
CA ASP A 123 -10.18 -5.85 -9.71
C ASP A 123 -10.56 -4.57 -8.94
N ALA A 124 -10.02 -3.41 -9.35
CA ALA A 124 -10.30 -2.12 -8.73
C ALA A 124 -11.79 -1.74 -8.85
N PRO A 125 -12.36 -1.01 -7.86
CA PRO A 125 -13.76 -0.61 -7.90
C PRO A 125 -14.03 0.40 -9.03
N ASP A 126 -15.30 0.53 -9.44
CA ASP A 126 -15.71 1.42 -10.54
C ASP A 126 -15.29 2.89 -10.33
N ASN A 127 -15.23 3.34 -9.08
CA ASN A 127 -14.82 4.69 -8.71
C ASN A 127 -13.30 4.83 -8.46
N ALA A 128 -12.48 3.84 -8.80
CA ALA A 128 -11.04 3.83 -8.53
C ALA A 128 -10.32 5.05 -9.09
N GLN A 129 -10.67 5.51 -10.30
CA GLN A 129 -10.05 6.70 -10.88
C GLN A 129 -10.23 7.95 -10.01
N ALA A 130 -11.43 8.17 -9.47
CA ALA A 130 -11.71 9.29 -8.60
C ALA A 130 -10.91 9.17 -7.29
N LEU A 131 -10.87 7.98 -6.70
CA LEU A 131 -10.10 7.71 -5.47
C LEU A 131 -8.59 7.94 -5.67
N ILE A 132 -8.03 7.44 -6.77
CA ILE A 132 -6.63 7.63 -7.14
C ILE A 132 -6.32 9.13 -7.34
N ARG A 133 -7.21 9.85 -8.02
CA ARG A 133 -7.05 11.29 -8.26
C ARG A 133 -7.02 12.08 -6.95
N THR A 134 -7.92 11.79 -6.01
CA THR A 134 -7.88 12.40 -4.67
C THR A 134 -6.57 12.09 -3.93
N ALA A 135 -6.05 10.87 -4.03
CA ALA A 135 -4.77 10.52 -3.40
C ALA A 135 -3.58 11.26 -4.04
N ILE A 136 -3.60 11.47 -5.36
CA ILE A 136 -2.63 12.29 -6.08
C ILE A 136 -2.70 13.76 -5.63
N GLU A 137 -3.91 14.30 -5.44
CA GLU A 137 -4.12 15.66 -4.95
C GLU A 137 -3.55 15.84 -3.54
N SER A 138 -3.79 14.88 -2.64
CA SER A 138 -3.17 14.88 -1.30
C SER A 138 -1.64 14.81 -1.36
N LEU A 139 -1.07 14.02 -2.27
CA LEU A 139 0.39 13.99 -2.48
C LEU A 139 0.92 15.32 -3.00
N ALA A 140 0.21 15.95 -3.94
CA ALA A 140 0.60 17.25 -4.49
C ALA A 140 0.61 18.33 -3.40
N GLU A 141 -0.41 18.37 -2.56
CA GLU A 141 -0.48 19.26 -1.40
C GLU A 141 0.69 19.01 -0.44
N TRP A 142 0.92 17.75 -0.06
CA TRP A 142 2.01 17.38 0.85
C TRP A 142 3.40 17.75 0.31
N LEU A 143 3.62 17.60 -1.00
CA LEU A 143 4.87 17.98 -1.67
C LEU A 143 4.99 19.51 -1.91
N GLY A 144 3.94 20.28 -1.66
CA GLY A 144 3.88 21.71 -1.96
C GLY A 144 3.89 22.01 -3.47
N ALA A 145 3.32 21.12 -4.28
CA ALA A 145 3.13 21.34 -5.69
C ALA A 145 2.05 22.41 -5.94
N LYS A 146 2.30 23.29 -6.90
CA LYS A 146 1.37 24.34 -7.33
C LYS A 146 0.43 23.88 -8.43
N GLN A 147 0.80 22.82 -9.14
CA GLN A 147 -0.01 22.23 -10.20
C GLN A 147 0.34 20.75 -10.36
N ILE A 148 -0.64 20.00 -10.86
CA ILE A 148 -0.47 18.60 -11.26
C ILE A 148 -0.57 18.55 -12.77
N ASN A 149 0.39 17.89 -13.41
CA ASN A 149 0.37 17.64 -14.85
C ASN A 149 0.28 16.13 -15.08
N TYR A 150 -0.77 15.70 -15.77
CA TYR A 150 -0.93 14.31 -16.19
C TYR A 150 -0.31 14.19 -17.58
N SER A 151 0.67 13.31 -17.73
CA SER A 151 1.18 12.98 -19.06
C SER A 151 0.05 12.37 -19.89
N GLU A 152 -0.05 12.81 -21.15
CA GLU A 152 -0.95 12.21 -22.15
C GLU A 152 -0.60 10.75 -22.44
#